data_AF-A0A936PTQ4-F1
#
_entry.id   AF-A0A936PTQ4-F1
#
_cell.length_a   1.000
_cell.length_b   1.000
_cell.length_c   1.000
_cell.angle_alpha   90.00
_cell.angle_beta   90.00
_cell.angle_gamma   90.00
#
_symmetry.space_group_name_H-M   'P 1'
#
loop_
_entity.id
_entity.type
_entity.pdbx_description
1 polymer ?
#
loop_
_entity_poly.entity_id
_entity_poly.type
_entity_poly.pdbx_seq_one_letter_code
_entity_poly.pdbx_strand_id
1 'polypeptide(L)'
;MAAGLPLSVNDYAALAGLCDGVHLGQGDGVFPPSARVRGRSTHSLEDLAAAQAEGVDYVGFGPVYGTTTKPDARSRRGVEALADVCAAARGFDRKR
;
A
#
# COMPACT_ATOMS: atom_id res chain seq x y z
N MET A 1 6.15 4.40 27.04
CA MET A 1 5.64 3.09 26.56
C MET A 1 4.95 3.35 25.24
N ALA A 2 5.34 2.68 24.15
CA ALA A 2 4.56 2.73 22.91
C ALA A 2 3.18 2.13 23.17
N ALA A 3 2.13 2.64 22.52
CA ALA A 3 0.73 2.32 22.81
C ALA A 3 0.31 0.86 22.47
N GLY A 4 1.26 -0.04 22.19
CA GLY A 4 1.01 -1.42 21.77
C GLY A 4 0.43 -1.55 20.35
N LEU A 5 0.39 -0.46 19.58
CA LEU A 5 -0.11 -0.42 18.22
C LEU A 5 1.04 -0.65 17.22
N PRO A 6 0.82 -1.40 16.12
CA PRO A 6 1.81 -1.57 15.06
C PRO A 6 2.21 -0.23 14.43
N LEU A 7 3.50 -0.06 14.16
CA LEU A 7 4.05 1.11 13.48
C LEU A 7 4.47 0.74 12.05
N SER A 8 3.98 1.49 11.06
CA SER A 8 4.44 1.40 9.67
C SER A 8 5.15 2.69 9.26
N VAL A 9 6.31 2.57 8.61
CA VAL A 9 7.05 3.72 8.06
C VAL A 9 6.70 3.92 6.58
N ASN A 10 6.48 5.17 6.17
CA ASN A 10 6.16 5.53 4.79
C ASN A 10 7.42 5.89 3.99
N ASP A 11 7.56 5.38 2.77
CA ASP A 11 8.59 5.66 1.75
C ASP A 11 10.05 5.28 2.12
N TYR A 12 10.42 5.34 3.39
CA TYR A 12 11.78 5.08 3.87
C TYR A 12 12.05 3.59 4.08
N ALA A 13 12.20 2.85 2.99
CA ALA A 13 12.52 1.42 2.99
C ALA A 13 13.67 1.05 3.94
N ALA A 14 14.73 1.87 4.02
CA ALA A 14 15.89 1.62 4.88
C ALA A 14 15.53 1.50 6.39
N LEU A 15 14.40 2.05 6.82
CA LEU A 15 13.95 2.00 8.22
C LEU A 15 13.07 0.80 8.53
N ALA A 16 12.73 -0.04 7.55
CA ALA A 16 11.77 -1.14 7.71
C ALA A 16 12.13 -2.11 8.85
N GLY A 17 13.42 -2.32 9.13
CA GLY A 17 13.88 -3.18 10.24
C GLY A 17 13.61 -2.63 11.65
N LEU A 18 13.23 -1.36 11.77
CA LEU A 18 12.91 -0.67 13.02
C LEU A 18 11.39 -0.54 13.26
N CYS A 19 10.57 -1.05 12.34
CA CYS A 19 9.12 -0.91 12.35
C CYS A 19 8.43 -2.27 12.15
N ASP A 20 7.12 -2.31 12.40
CA ASP A 20 6.31 -3.51 12.15
C ASP A 20 5.93 -3.64 10.67
N GLY A 21 5.92 -2.52 9.95
CA GLY A 21 5.68 -2.50 8.52
C GLY A 21 6.35 -1.34 7.80
N VAL A 22 6.26 -1.40 6.47
CA VAL A 22 6.66 -0.33 5.58
C VAL A 22 5.60 -0.17 4.50
N HIS A 23 5.23 1.07 4.20
CA HIS A 23 4.37 1.43 3.09
C HIS A 23 5.19 2.17 2.04
N LEU A 24 5.09 1.75 0.79
CA LEU A 24 5.79 2.36 -0.33
C LEU A 24 4.79 2.76 -1.44
N GLY A 25 5.06 3.86 -2.12
CA GLY A 25 4.41 4.26 -3.35
C GLY A 25 4.94 3.49 -4.57
N GLN A 26 4.37 3.77 -5.75
CA GLN A 26 4.75 3.11 -7.01
C GLN A 26 6.20 3.44 -7.45
N GLY A 27 6.76 4.57 -7.01
CA GLY A 27 8.10 5.04 -7.37
C GLY A 27 9.19 4.78 -6.33
N ASP A 28 8.85 4.28 -5.15
CA ASP A 28 9.77 4.26 -4.00
C ASP A 28 10.65 3.00 -3.95
N GLY A 29 10.65 2.21 -5.01
CA GLY A 29 11.48 1.02 -5.16
C GLY A 29 10.94 -0.24 -4.48
N VAL A 30 11.84 -1.17 -4.18
CA VAL A 30 11.55 -2.53 -3.72
C VAL A 30 11.57 -2.65 -2.20
N PHE A 31 10.77 -3.56 -1.65
CA PHE A 31 10.82 -3.86 -0.22
C PHE A 31 12.14 -4.53 0.17
N PRO A 32 12.80 -4.08 1.25
CA PRO A 32 14.01 -4.72 1.74
C PRO A 32 13.64 -6.05 2.45
N PRO A 33 14.58 -7.01 2.56
CA PRO A 33 14.33 -8.27 3.26
C PRO A 33 13.92 -8.12 4.73
N SER A 34 14.23 -6.98 5.36
CA SER A 34 13.84 -6.67 6.74
C SER A 34 12.37 -6.26 6.90
N ALA A 35 11.64 -6.01 5.80
CA ALA A 35 10.24 -5.62 5.84
C ALA A 35 9.35 -6.79 6.28
N ARG A 36 8.68 -6.63 7.43
CA ARG A 36 7.80 -7.65 8.00
C ARG A 36 6.38 -7.61 7.46
N VAL A 37 5.82 -6.41 7.36
CA VAL A 37 4.53 -6.13 6.73
C VAL A 37 4.75 -5.12 5.61
N ARG A 38 4.35 -5.47 4.39
CA ARG A 38 4.59 -4.69 3.16
C ARG A 38 3.28 -4.09 2.66
N GLY A 39 3.26 -2.77 2.53
CA GLY A 39 2.14 -2.02 1.98
C GLY A 39 2.50 -1.31 0.70
N ARG A 40 1.62 -1.33 -0.31
CA ARG A 40 1.83 -0.62 -1.57
C ARG A 40 0.68 0.35 -1.86
N SER A 41 0.97 1.55 -2.33
CA SER A 41 -0.07 2.44 -2.87
C SER A 41 -0.60 1.90 -4.20
N THR A 42 -1.92 1.93 -4.39
CA THR A 42 -2.61 1.38 -5.56
C THR A 42 -3.65 2.39 -6.06
N HIS A 43 -3.76 2.57 -7.37
CA HIS A 43 -4.66 3.55 -7.98
C HIS A 43 -5.53 2.95 -9.11
N SER A 44 -5.32 1.68 -9.44
CA SER A 44 -5.97 0.98 -10.55
C SER A 44 -6.00 -0.54 -10.28
N LEU A 45 -6.73 -1.29 -11.12
CA LEU A 45 -6.66 -2.76 -11.12
C LEU A 45 -5.30 -3.29 -11.59
N GLU A 46 -4.61 -2.56 -12.46
CA GLU A 46 -3.26 -2.91 -12.90
C GLU A 46 -2.25 -2.79 -11.74
N ASP A 47 -2.34 -1.69 -10.98
CA ASP A 47 -1.54 -1.49 -9.77
C ASP A 47 -1.82 -2.61 -8.74
N LEU A 48 -3.08 -3.06 -8.63
CA LEU A 48 -3.46 -4.16 -7.73
C LEU A 48 -2.81 -5.47 -8.20
N ALA A 49 -2.89 -5.80 -9.48
CA ALA A 49 -2.29 -7.01 -10.04
C ALA A 49 -0.76 -7.01 -9.86
N ALA A 50 -0.10 -5.86 -10.07
CA ALA A 50 1.32 -5.71 -9.81
C ALA A 50 1.67 -5.90 -8.33
N ALA A 51 0.89 -5.30 -7.41
CA ALA A 51 1.08 -5.47 -5.97
C ALA A 51 0.85 -6.92 -5.51
N GLN A 52 -0.10 -7.63 -6.13
CA GLN A 52 -0.31 -9.06 -5.88
C GLN A 52 0.89 -9.90 -6.33
N ALA A 53 1.45 -9.61 -7.50
CA ALA A 53 2.66 -10.28 -7.99
C ALA A 53 3.88 -10.00 -7.10
N GLU A 54 3.98 -8.80 -6.52
CA GLU A 54 5.01 -8.44 -5.53
C GLU A 54 4.82 -9.16 -4.17
N GLY A 55 3.62 -9.69 -3.92
CA GLY A 55 3.28 -10.42 -2.70
C GLY A 55 3.17 -9.52 -1.47
N VAL A 56 2.70 -8.28 -1.65
CA VAL A 56 2.51 -7.34 -0.51
C VAL A 56 1.45 -7.86 0.45
N ASP A 57 1.41 -7.34 1.68
CA ASP A 57 0.45 -7.75 2.71
C ASP A 57 -0.85 -6.93 2.66
N TYR A 58 -0.78 -5.70 2.17
CA TYR A 58 -1.94 -4.85 1.96
C TYR A 58 -1.70 -3.81 0.86
N VAL A 59 -2.79 -3.24 0.35
CA VAL A 59 -2.76 -2.11 -0.58
C VAL A 59 -3.50 -0.91 0.01
N GLY A 60 -2.97 0.29 -0.24
CA GLY A 60 -3.65 1.55 0.03
C GLY A 60 -4.24 2.12 -1.25
N PHE A 61 -5.56 2.03 -1.43
CA PHE A 61 -6.22 2.56 -2.62
C PHE A 61 -6.54 4.05 -2.50
N GLY A 62 -6.23 4.84 -3.53
CA GLY A 62 -6.67 6.23 -3.56
C GLY A 62 -6.24 7.02 -4.80
N PRO A 63 -6.39 8.35 -4.77
CA PRO A 63 -7.25 9.05 -3.82
C PRO A 63 -8.73 8.77 -4.15
N VAL A 64 -9.54 8.30 -3.17
CA VAL A 64 -10.97 8.03 -3.39
C VAL A 64 -11.72 9.33 -3.67
N TYR A 65 -11.46 10.34 -2.84
CA TYR A 65 -11.94 11.72 -2.99
C TYR A 65 -10.78 12.65 -3.34
N GLY A 66 -11.10 13.84 -3.86
CA GLY A 66 -10.07 14.86 -4.07
C GLY A 66 -9.39 15.25 -2.75
N THR A 67 -8.09 15.50 -2.79
CA THR A 67 -7.30 15.93 -1.62
C THR A 67 -6.33 17.02 -2.04
N THR A 68 -6.03 17.92 -1.11
CA THR A 68 -4.99 18.95 -1.25
C THR A 68 -3.76 18.64 -0.40
N THR A 69 -3.78 17.57 0.40
CA THR A 69 -2.68 17.20 1.30
C THR A 69 -1.44 16.71 0.54
N LYS A 70 -1.62 16.14 -0.65
CA LYS A 70 -0.54 15.69 -1.53
C LYS A 70 -0.52 16.56 -2.81
N PRO A 71 0.52 17.37 -3.05
CA PRO A 71 0.59 18.25 -4.22
C PRO A 71 0.56 17.51 -5.55
N ASP A 72 1.04 16.27 -5.55
CA ASP A 72 1.12 15.34 -6.68
C ASP A 72 -0.05 14.34 -6.70
N ALA A 73 -1.10 14.59 -5.92
CA ALA A 73 -2.27 13.72 -5.89
C ALA A 73 -2.82 13.50 -7.29
N ARG A 74 -2.97 12.23 -7.67
CA ARG A 74 -3.71 11.84 -8.88
C ARG A 74 -5.16 12.35 -8.81
N SER A 75 -5.82 12.41 -9.96
CA SER A 75 -7.27 12.68 -10.00
C SER A 75 -8.04 11.69 -9.12
N ARG A 76 -9.12 12.18 -8.50
CA ARG A 76 -9.99 11.34 -7.64
C ARG A 76 -10.45 10.10 -8.43
N ARG A 77 -10.39 8.95 -7.78
CA ARG A 77 -10.75 7.65 -8.38
C ARG A 77 -12.21 7.28 -8.17
N GLY A 78 -12.85 7.81 -7.12
CA GLY A 78 -14.24 7.50 -6.80
C GLY A 78 -14.41 6.20 -6.02
N VAL A 79 -15.63 5.99 -5.52
CA VAL A 79 -16.00 4.82 -4.72
C VAL A 79 -16.27 3.60 -5.60
N GLU A 80 -16.62 3.82 -6.87
CA GLU A 80 -16.84 2.79 -7.87
C GLU A 80 -15.53 2.05 -8.17
N ALA A 81 -14.46 2.79 -8.47
CA ALA A 81 -13.14 2.19 -8.70
C ALA A 81 -12.58 1.50 -7.44
N LEU A 82 -12.88 2.04 -6.25
CA LEU A 82 -12.55 1.36 -4.98
C LEU A 82 -13.30 0.03 -4.86
N ALA A 83 -14.60 0.00 -5.20
CA ALA A 83 -15.41 -1.21 -5.15
C ALA A 83 -14.86 -2.29 -6.10
N ASP A 84 -14.47 -1.91 -7.32
CA ASP A 84 -13.85 -2.81 -8.30
C ASP A 84 -12.55 -3.42 -7.78
N VAL A 85 -11.67 -2.59 -7.21
CA VAL A 85 -10.41 -3.05 -6.60
C VAL A 85 -10.67 -3.98 -5.41
N CYS A 86 -11.61 -3.63 -4.53
CA CYS A 86 -12.00 -4.49 -3.41
C CYS A 86 -12.57 -5.83 -3.87
N ALA A 87 -13.36 -5.85 -4.96
CA ALA A 87 -13.89 -7.08 -5.52
C ALA A 87 -12.77 -7.98 -6.08
N ALA A 88 -11.82 -7.39 -6.82
CA ALA A 88 -10.66 -8.11 -7.37
C ALA A 88 -9.67 -8.58 -6.28
N ALA A 89 -9.52 -7.81 -5.19
CA ALA A 89 -8.57 -8.11 -4.12
C ALA A 89 -8.96 -9.33 -3.26
N ARG A 90 -10.19 -9.86 -3.37
CA ARG A 90 -10.64 -11.05 -2.61
C ARG A 90 -9.82 -12.31 -2.88
N GLY A 91 -8.94 -12.30 -3.89
CA GLY A 91 -7.94 -13.33 -4.18
C GLY A 91 -6.60 -13.18 -3.45
N PHE A 92 -6.46 -12.30 -2.47
CA PHE A 92 -5.28 -12.21 -1.57
C PHE A 92 -5.19 -13.48 -0.70
N ASP A 93 -4.80 -14.60 -1.29
CA ASP A 93 -4.49 -15.80 -0.53
C ASP A 93 -3.14 -15.58 0.17
N ARG A 94 -3.19 -15.48 1.50
CA ARG A 94 -2.00 -15.41 2.34
C ARG A 94 -1.30 -16.78 2.30
N LYS A 95 -0.59 -17.08 1.22
CA LYS A 95 0.46 -18.09 1.27
C LYS A 95 1.56 -17.56 2.18
N ARG A 96 1.40 -17.84 3.48
CA ARG A 96 2.50 -17.83 4.45
C ARG A 96 3.46 -18.96 4.12
#